data_AF-A0A1S2LIU0-F1
#
_entry.id   AF-A0A1S2LIU0-F1
#
_cell.length_a   1.000
_cell.length_b   1.000
_cell.length_c   1.000
_cell.angle_alpha   90.00
_cell.angle_beta   90.00
_cell.angle_gamma   90.00
#
_symmetry.space_group_name_H-M   'P 1'
#
loop_
_entity.id
_entity.type
_entity.pdbx_description
1 polymer ?
#
loop_
_entity_poly.entity_id
_entity_poly.type
_entity_poly.pdbx_seq_one_letter_code
_entity_poly.pdbx_strand_id
1 'polypeptide(L)'
;MKQDNSIWLKIGLTYFVILTIFYIPIVLLNIFPSNYSYEDVGYAVIIEHGVFNKELIAIEKNAENEQQIAMLKYHIHSIHSLVVLGVPLLSFICVGFLFQFSKRFKMIKGIEASRKRAVALLLMTTIILLWLGGEFFHRRGNILASLAELVY
;
A
#
# COMPACT_ATOMS: atom_id res chain seq x y z
N MET A 1 -9.20 11.40 -32.75
CA MET A 1 -8.22 12.27 -32.07
C MET A 1 -8.81 13.12 -30.94
N LYS A 2 -9.66 14.15 -31.16
CA LYS A 2 -10.20 14.97 -30.03
C LYS A 2 -11.06 14.17 -29.03
N GLN A 3 -11.81 13.18 -29.51
CA GLN A 3 -12.72 12.37 -28.67
C GLN A 3 -11.97 11.32 -27.83
N ASP A 4 -10.85 10.79 -28.33
CA ASP A 4 -10.02 9.80 -27.65
C ASP A 4 -9.27 10.41 -26.46
N ASN A 5 -8.71 11.62 -26.63
CA ASN A 5 -8.00 12.33 -25.55
C ASN A 5 -8.92 12.63 -24.35
N SER A 6 -10.18 12.98 -24.62
CA SER A 6 -11.18 13.22 -23.56
C SER A 6 -11.50 11.95 -22.76
N ILE A 7 -11.43 10.77 -23.38
CA ILE A 7 -11.67 9.49 -22.69
C ILE A 7 -10.50 9.17 -21.78
N TRP A 8 -9.27 9.23 -22.29
CA TRP A 8 -8.04 8.97 -21.52
C TRP A 8 -7.90 9.92 -20.33
N LEU A 9 -8.25 11.20 -20.50
CA LEU A 9 -8.28 12.17 -19.40
C LEU A 9 -9.24 11.73 -18.28
N LYS A 10 -10.43 11.24 -18.61
CA LYS A 10 -11.41 10.74 -17.61
C LYS A 10 -10.90 9.50 -16.91
N ILE A 11 -10.24 8.58 -17.62
CA ILE A 11 -9.61 7.39 -17.02
C ILE A 11 -8.53 7.83 -16.02
N GLY A 12 -7.61 8.69 -16.47
CA GLY A 12 -6.51 9.19 -15.66
C GLY A 12 -6.97 9.94 -14.41
N LEU A 13 -7.97 10.82 -14.55
CA LEU A 13 -8.54 11.55 -13.41
C LEU A 13 -9.22 10.59 -12.42
N THR A 14 -9.97 9.61 -12.93
CA THR A 14 -10.64 8.61 -12.08
C THR A 14 -9.63 7.76 -11.32
N TYR A 15 -8.56 7.34 -11.99
CA TYR A 15 -7.44 6.64 -11.37
C TYR A 15 -6.79 7.48 -10.28
N PHE A 16 -6.48 8.74 -10.56
CA PHE A 16 -5.84 9.64 -9.60
C PHE A 16 -6.72 9.86 -8.34
N VAL A 17 -8.03 10.04 -8.52
CA VAL A 17 -8.97 10.19 -7.41
C VAL A 17 -9.01 8.92 -6.55
N ILE A 18 -9.11 7.74 -7.18
CA ILE A 18 -9.14 6.46 -6.45
C ILE A 18 -7.82 6.22 -5.71
N LEU A 19 -6.69 6.48 -6.38
CA LEU A 19 -5.37 6.38 -5.77
C LEU A 19 -5.29 7.24 -4.51
N THR A 20 -5.74 8.48 -4.60
CA THR A 20 -5.77 9.43 -3.47
C THR A 20 -6.68 8.93 -2.34
N ILE A 21 -7.87 8.40 -2.66
CA ILE A 21 -8.81 7.82 -1.69
C ILE A 21 -8.19 6.64 -0.94
N PHE A 22 -7.33 5.83 -1.58
CA PHE A 22 -6.64 4.74 -0.90
C PHE A 22 -5.45 5.21 -0.08
N TYR A 23 -4.67 6.19 -0.56
CA TYR A 23 -3.52 6.69 0.19
C TYR A 23 -3.89 7.48 1.45
N ILE A 24 -4.95 8.31 1.41
CA ILE A 24 -5.33 9.20 2.53
C ILE A 24 -5.56 8.41 3.84
N PRO A 25 -6.40 7.36 3.89
CA PRO A 25 -6.63 6.60 5.12
C PRO A 25 -5.36 5.90 5.62
N ILE A 26 -4.51 5.40 4.71
CA ILE A 26 -3.28 4.71 5.10
C ILE A 26 -2.32 5.70 5.79
N VAL A 27 -2.24 6.94 5.30
CA VAL A 27 -1.45 8.01 5.92
C VAL A 27 -2.08 8.47 7.24
N LEU A 28 -3.39 8.76 7.26
CA LEU A 28 -4.09 9.28 8.44
C LEU A 28 -4.10 8.29 9.62
N LEU A 29 -4.21 7.00 9.34
CA LEU A 29 -4.24 5.96 10.36
C LEU A 29 -2.84 5.48 10.76
N ASN A 30 -1.77 6.14 10.31
CA ASN A 30 -0.38 5.72 10.50
C ASN A 30 -0.12 4.25 10.07
N ILE A 31 -0.91 3.75 9.13
CA ILE A 31 -0.78 2.39 8.57
C ILE A 31 0.38 2.36 7.54
N PHE A 32 0.80 3.54 7.05
CA PHE A 32 1.84 3.67 6.03
C PHE A 32 3.24 3.39 6.60
N PRO A 33 4.04 2.49 6.01
CA PRO A 33 5.36 2.15 6.55
C PRO A 33 6.46 3.17 6.25
N SER A 34 6.26 4.10 5.32
CA SER A 34 7.15 5.27 5.15
C SER A 34 7.12 6.21 6.34
N ASN A 35 6.30 5.91 7.35
CA ASN A 35 6.26 6.62 8.62
C ASN A 35 7.38 6.17 9.57
N TYR A 36 8.14 5.13 9.21
CA TYR A 36 9.33 4.73 9.94
C TYR A 36 10.56 5.43 9.36
N SER A 37 11.06 6.48 10.03
CA SER A 37 12.40 7.02 9.75
C SER A 37 13.41 6.49 10.76
N TYR A 38 14.66 6.33 10.31
CA TYR A 38 15.75 5.84 11.14
C TYR A 38 16.93 6.82 11.10
N GLU A 39 17.42 7.16 12.28
CA GLU A 39 18.66 7.91 12.45
C GLU A 39 19.66 7.03 13.23
N ASP A 40 20.83 6.78 12.65
CA ASP A 40 21.91 6.03 13.31
C ASP A 40 22.77 7.05 14.07
N VAL A 41 22.59 7.09 15.38
CA VAL A 41 23.28 8.03 16.28
C VAL A 41 24.35 7.26 17.05
N GLY A 42 25.30 6.66 16.31
CA GLY A 42 26.47 5.98 16.84
C GLY A 42 26.17 4.73 17.68
N TYR A 43 25.71 4.93 18.91
CA TYR A 43 25.38 3.91 19.90
C TYR A 43 23.88 3.57 19.95
N ALA A 44 23.04 4.26 19.19
CA ALA A 44 21.60 3.98 19.15
C ALA A 44 21.01 4.18 17.75
N VAL A 45 19.97 3.40 17.46
CA VAL A 45 19.09 3.63 16.31
C VAL A 45 17.79 4.23 16.83
N ILE A 46 17.50 5.45 16.38
CA ILE A 46 16.24 6.12 16.68
C ILE A 46 15.26 5.78 15.57
N ILE A 47 14.18 5.12 15.92
CA ILE A 47 13.07 4.80 15.03
C ILE A 47 11.94 5.76 15.35
N GLU A 48 11.61 6.61 14.40
CA GLU A 48 10.44 7.47 14.49
C GLU A 48 9.30 6.83 13.71
N HIS A 49 8.12 6.67 14.32
CA HIS A 49 6.93 6.11 13.70
C HIS A 49 5.77 7.12 13.72
N GLY A 50 5.33 7.58 12.54
CA GLY A 50 4.06 8.30 12.35
C GLY A 50 4.20 9.62 11.61
N VAL A 51 3.12 10.10 10.97
CA VAL A 51 3.13 11.42 10.28
C VAL A 51 2.69 12.55 11.20
N PHE A 52 1.58 12.35 11.92
CA PHE A 52 0.97 13.38 12.77
C PHE A 52 1.29 13.18 14.26
N ASN A 53 1.19 11.95 14.74
CA ASN A 53 1.63 11.54 16.07
C ASN A 53 2.86 10.66 15.92
N LYS A 54 4.04 11.27 16.10
CA LYS A 54 5.34 10.60 15.98
C LYS A 54 5.67 9.89 17.28
N GLU A 55 5.82 8.58 17.24
CA GLU A 55 6.33 7.75 18.31
C GLU A 55 7.84 7.57 18.10
N LEU A 56 8.65 7.89 19.12
CA LEU A 56 10.10 7.73 19.06
C LEU A 56 10.50 6.50 19.88
N ILE A 57 11.21 5.58 19.24
CA ILE A 57 11.74 4.36 19.85
C ILE A 57 13.25 4.40 19.69
N ALA A 58 13.98 4.51 20.80
CA ALA A 58 15.43 4.46 20.81
C ALA A 58 15.89 3.05 21.17
N ILE A 59 16.70 2.45 20.29
CA ILE A 59 17.22 1.08 20.46
C ILE A 59 18.75 1.16 20.52
N GLU A 60 19.35 0.61 21.58
CA GLU A 60 20.80 0.59 21.72
C GLU A 60 21.44 -0.38 20.71
N LYS A 61 22.53 0.08 20.08
CA LYS A 61 23.26 -0.67 19.07
C LYS A 61 24.43 -1.38 19.73
N ASN A 62 24.29 -2.69 19.95
CA ASN A 62 25.36 -3.57 20.43
C ASN A 62 25.50 -4.77 19.47
N ALA A 63 26.57 -5.56 19.64
CA ALA A 63 26.86 -6.71 18.78
C ALA A 63 25.80 -7.83 18.84
N GLU A 64 24.99 -7.84 19.89
CA GLU A 64 23.91 -8.83 20.10
C GLU A 64 22.63 -8.43 19.33
N ASN A 65 22.32 -7.14 19.26
CA ASN A 65 21.07 -6.64 18.68
C ASN A 65 21.21 -6.11 17.25
N GLU A 66 22.43 -5.97 16.72
CA GLU A 66 22.67 -5.45 15.36
C GLU A 66 21.92 -6.26 14.28
N GLN A 67 21.88 -7.58 14.41
CA GLN A 67 21.15 -8.45 13.49
C GLN A 67 19.64 -8.23 13.56
N GLN A 68 19.09 -8.08 14.77
CA GLN A 68 17.66 -7.85 14.99
C GLN A 68 17.25 -6.46 14.47
N ILE A 69 18.08 -5.44 14.65
CA ILE A 69 17.87 -4.10 14.08
C ILE A 69 17.85 -4.17 12.55
N ALA A 70 18.77 -4.90 11.93
CA ALA A 70 18.78 -5.09 10.48
C ALA A 70 17.52 -5.82 9.98
N MET A 71 17.05 -6.82 10.73
CA MET A 71 15.82 -7.57 10.43
C MET A 71 14.57 -6.67 10.54
N LEU A 72 14.49 -5.84 11.57
CA LEU A 72 13.42 -4.85 11.73
C LEU A 72 13.40 -3.86 10.55
N LYS A 73 14.56 -3.32 10.15
CA LYS A 73 14.69 -2.44 8.97
C LYS A 73 14.20 -3.15 7.70
N TYR A 74 14.55 -4.42 7.51
CA TYR A 74 14.06 -5.22 6.39
C TYR A 74 12.54 -5.38 6.41
N HIS A 75 11.93 -5.71 7.55
CA HIS A 75 10.49 -5.88 7.66
C HIS A 75 9.73 -4.59 7.35
N ILE A 76 10.22 -3.45 7.86
CA ILE A 76 9.69 -2.11 7.56
C ILE A 76 9.77 -1.82 6.06
N HIS A 77 10.93 -2.05 5.42
CA HIS A 77 11.09 -1.82 3.99
C HIS A 77 10.23 -2.75 3.12
N SER A 78 10.05 -3.99 3.59
CA SER A 78 9.24 -5.00 2.91
C SER A 78 7.76 -4.62 2.90
N ILE A 79 7.20 -4.15 4.02
CA ILE A 79 5.81 -3.67 4.04
C ILE A 79 5.67 -2.34 3.26
N HIS A 80 6.70 -1.48 3.26
CA HIS A 80 6.70 -0.25 2.46
C HIS A 80 6.54 -0.57 0.97
N SER A 81 7.36 -1.49 0.47
CA SER A 81 7.30 -1.97 -0.91
C SER A 81 5.94 -2.58 -1.25
N LEU A 82 5.34 -3.34 -0.31
CA LEU A 82 4.00 -3.91 -0.50
C LEU A 82 2.94 -2.82 -0.67
N VAL A 83 2.96 -1.77 0.15
CA VAL A 83 1.96 -0.69 0.08
C VAL A 83 2.17 0.18 -1.16
N VAL A 84 3.41 0.54 -1.47
CA VAL A 84 3.76 1.38 -2.64
C VAL A 84 3.40 0.69 -3.95
N LEU A 85 3.49 -0.64 -4.03
CA LEU A 85 3.09 -1.40 -5.22
C LEU A 85 1.61 -1.82 -5.19
N GLY A 86 1.12 -2.20 -4.02
CA GLY A 86 -0.24 -2.72 -3.83
C GLY A 86 -1.31 -1.66 -4.01
N VAL A 87 -1.11 -0.44 -3.49
CA VAL A 87 -2.12 0.64 -3.60
C VAL A 87 -2.34 1.09 -5.05
N PRO A 88 -1.30 1.33 -5.88
CA PRO A 88 -1.48 1.57 -7.31
C PRO A 88 -2.18 0.43 -8.05
N LEU A 89 -1.85 -0.82 -7.72
CA LEU A 89 -2.48 -2.00 -8.33
C LEU A 89 -3.98 -2.07 -7.99
N LEU A 90 -4.35 -1.89 -6.71
CA LEU A 90 -5.74 -1.82 -6.25
C LEU A 90 -6.50 -0.68 -6.91
N SER A 91 -5.86 0.48 -7.05
CA SER A 91 -6.43 1.64 -7.74
C SER A 91 -6.75 1.31 -9.20
N PHE A 92 -5.84 0.64 -9.90
CA PHE A 92 -6.03 0.21 -11.27
C PHE A 92 -7.19 -0.79 -11.40
N ILE A 93 -7.29 -1.75 -10.48
CA ILE A 93 -8.38 -2.72 -10.43
C ILE A 93 -9.73 -2.01 -10.23
N CYS A 94 -9.82 -1.09 -9.27
CA CYS A 94 -11.04 -0.31 -9.01
C CYS A 94 -11.48 0.52 -10.22
N VAL A 95 -10.53 1.13 -10.94
CA VAL A 95 -10.82 1.78 -12.22
C VAL A 95 -11.39 0.75 -13.20
N GLY A 96 -10.76 -0.41 -13.36
CA GLY A 96 -11.26 -1.51 -14.20
C GLY A 96 -12.70 -1.91 -13.91
N PHE A 97 -13.10 -1.97 -12.62
CA PHE A 97 -14.49 -2.17 -12.23
C PHE A 97 -15.41 -1.05 -12.69
N LEU A 98 -15.03 0.21 -12.48
CA LEU A 98 -15.85 1.33 -12.91
C LEU A 98 -16.11 1.29 -14.42
N PHE A 99 -15.11 0.90 -15.23
CA PHE A 99 -15.29 0.71 -16.66
C PHE A 99 -16.21 -0.47 -17.02
N GLN A 100 -16.09 -1.59 -16.32
CA GLN A 100 -16.90 -2.79 -16.58
C GLN A 100 -18.34 -2.71 -16.05
N PHE A 101 -18.63 -1.91 -15.01
CA PHE A 101 -19.91 -1.92 -14.32
C PHE A 101 -20.70 -0.60 -14.37
N SER A 102 -20.04 0.54 -14.59
CA SER A 102 -20.75 1.82 -14.68
C SER A 102 -21.41 2.01 -16.06
N LYS A 103 -22.70 2.35 -16.06
CA LYS A 103 -23.43 2.72 -17.28
C LYS A 103 -22.77 3.88 -18.04
N ARG A 104 -22.14 4.83 -17.34
CA ARG A 104 -21.46 5.99 -17.96
C ARG A 104 -20.18 5.60 -18.69
N PHE A 105 -19.43 4.62 -18.18
CA PHE A 105 -18.17 4.17 -18.78
C PHE A 105 -18.37 3.06 -19.84
N LYS A 106 -19.44 2.27 -19.74
CA LYS A 106 -19.85 1.30 -20.77
C LYS A 106 -20.21 1.91 -22.13
N MET A 107 -20.55 3.21 -22.17
CA MET A 107 -20.86 3.92 -23.42
C MET A 107 -19.63 4.35 -24.22
N ILE A 108 -18.42 4.08 -23.71
CA ILE A 108 -17.16 4.35 -24.41
C ILE A 108 -16.96 3.27 -25.49
N LYS A 109 -17.01 3.67 -26.76
CA LYS A 109 -16.78 2.78 -27.91
C LYS A 109 -15.40 2.11 -27.77
N GLY A 110 -15.36 0.77 -27.89
CA GLY A 110 -14.13 -0.04 -27.81
C GLY A 110 -14.01 -0.91 -26.55
N ILE A 111 -14.87 -0.75 -25.55
CA ILE A 111 -14.86 -1.57 -24.32
C ILE A 111 -16.15 -2.40 -24.26
N GLU A 112 -16.14 -3.59 -24.86
CA GLU A 112 -17.25 -4.54 -24.70
C GLU A 112 -17.25 -5.16 -23.29
N ALA A 113 -18.23 -4.75 -22.49
CA ALA A 113 -18.48 -5.31 -21.17
C ALA A 113 -19.25 -6.64 -21.29
N SER A 114 -18.58 -7.75 -21.00
CA SER A 114 -19.16 -9.10 -21.00
C SER A 114 -19.36 -9.60 -19.57
N ARG A 115 -20.47 -10.31 -19.31
CA ARG A 115 -20.76 -10.91 -18.00
C ARG A 115 -19.66 -11.88 -17.54
N LYS A 116 -19.02 -12.61 -18.47
CA LYS A 116 -17.90 -13.52 -18.16
C LYS A 116 -16.65 -12.75 -17.71
N ARG A 117 -16.33 -11.63 -18.36
CA ARG A 117 -15.20 -10.74 -17.99
C ARG A 117 -15.44 -10.10 -16.62
N ALA A 118 -16.67 -9.66 -16.36
CA ALA A 118 -17.09 -9.11 -15.08
C ALA A 118 -16.90 -10.11 -13.92
N VAL A 119 -17.31 -11.37 -14.10
CA VAL A 119 -17.14 -12.43 -13.09
C VAL A 119 -15.66 -12.76 -12.88
N ALA A 120 -14.87 -12.87 -13.95
CA ALA A 120 -13.43 -13.11 -13.83
C ALA A 120 -12.72 -11.96 -13.09
N LEU A 121 -13.11 -10.71 -13.37
CA LEU A 121 -12.54 -9.53 -12.73
C LEU A 121 -12.92 -9.46 -11.24
N LEU A 122 -14.15 -9.85 -10.87
CA LEU A 122 -14.56 -10.04 -9.47
C LEU A 122 -13.70 -11.07 -8.75
N LEU A 123 -13.57 -12.27 -9.32
CA LEU A 123 -12.81 -13.36 -8.69
C LEU A 123 -11.33 -13.00 -8.52
N MET A 124 -10.69 -12.48 -9.57
CA MET A 124 -9.29 -12.07 -9.52
C MET A 124 -9.06 -10.97 -8.48
N THR A 125 -9.99 -10.02 -8.39
CA THR A 125 -9.88 -8.93 -7.42
C THR A 125 -10.02 -9.44 -6.00
N THR A 126 -10.97 -10.34 -5.74
CA THR A 126 -11.11 -10.95 -4.41
C THR A 126 -9.84 -11.67 -3.99
N ILE A 127 -9.22 -12.43 -4.90
CA ILE A 127 -7.95 -13.12 -4.63
C ILE A 127 -6.84 -12.10 -4.32
N ILE A 128 -6.71 -11.04 -5.13
CA ILE A 128 -5.70 -9.99 -4.94
C ILE A 128 -5.91 -9.26 -3.61
N LEU A 129 -7.16 -8.94 -3.24
CA LEU A 129 -7.48 -8.30 -1.98
C LEU A 129 -7.16 -9.19 -0.78
N LEU A 130 -7.52 -10.47 -0.84
CA LEU A 130 -7.20 -11.43 0.21
C LEU A 130 -5.69 -11.61 0.36
N TRP A 131 -4.97 -11.70 -0.76
CA TRP A 131 -3.51 -11.84 -0.76
C TRP A 131 -2.81 -10.59 -0.22
N LEU A 132 -3.13 -9.40 -0.75
CA LEU A 132 -2.56 -8.13 -0.27
C LEU A 132 -2.89 -7.88 1.20
N GLY A 133 -4.14 -8.14 1.61
CA GLY A 133 -4.56 -8.02 3.00
C GLY A 133 -3.80 -8.97 3.92
N GLY A 134 -3.71 -10.26 3.55
CA GLY A 134 -2.98 -11.26 4.31
C GLY A 134 -1.49 -10.95 4.45
N GLU A 135 -0.82 -10.61 3.35
CA GLU A 135 0.58 -10.17 3.36
C GLU A 135 0.80 -8.92 4.20
N PHE A 136 -0.12 -7.96 4.14
CA PHE A 136 -0.06 -6.75 4.94
C PHE A 136 -0.10 -7.06 6.44
N PHE A 137 -1.07 -7.87 6.88
CA PHE A 137 -1.19 -8.26 8.29
C PHE A 137 0.00 -9.09 8.77
N HIS A 138 0.48 -10.02 7.93
CA HIS A 138 1.63 -10.85 8.26
C HIS A 138 2.91 -10.01 8.46
N ARG A 139 3.23 -9.12 7.50
CA ARG A 139 4.42 -8.26 7.60
C ARG A 139 4.33 -7.28 8.76
N ARG A 140 3.13 -6.73 9.03
CA ARG A 140 2.91 -5.89 10.22
C ARG A 140 3.16 -6.66 11.50
N GLY A 141 2.70 -7.91 11.58
CA GLY A 141 2.97 -8.79 12.72
C GLY A 141 4.47 -8.98 12.97
N ASN A 142 5.26 -9.19 11.90
CA ASN A 142 6.71 -9.32 12.01
C ASN A 142 7.39 -8.06 12.55
N ILE A 143 6.93 -6.86 12.14
CA ILE A 143 7.45 -5.59 12.68
C ILE A 143 7.16 -5.47 14.18
N LEU A 144 5.92 -5.76 14.59
CA LEU A 144 5.53 -5.70 15.99
C LEU A 144 6.30 -6.72 16.85
N ALA A 145 6.53 -7.92 16.32
CA ALA A 145 7.35 -8.94 16.99
C ALA A 145 8.81 -8.50 17.14
N SER A 146 9.44 -8.01 16.06
CA SER A 146 10.82 -7.51 16.12
C SER A 146 10.98 -6.30 17.05
N LEU A 147 9.98 -5.42 17.11
CA LEU A 147 10.00 -4.31 18.07
C LEU A 147 9.88 -4.81 19.52
N ALA A 148 9.03 -5.81 19.78
CA ALA A 148 8.92 -6.40 21.11
C ALA A 148 10.22 -7.07 21.55
N GLU A 149 10.90 -7.81 20.67
CA GLU A 149 12.19 -8.45 20.96
C GLU A 149 13.33 -7.44 21.20
N LEU A 150 13.25 -6.24 20.64
CA LEU A 150 14.29 -5.20 20.80
C LEU A 150 14.06 -4.28 22.00
N VAL A 151 12.85 -4.28 22.58
CA VAL A 151 12.47 -3.45 23.72
C VAL A 151 12.55 -4.22 25.04
N TYR A 152 12.46 -5.55 25.01
CA TYR A 152 12.54 -6.45 26.16
C TYR A 152 13.84 -7.26 26.16
#